data_AF-A0A9K3GKB1-F1
#
_entry.id   AF-A0A9K3GKB1-F1
#
_cell.length_a   1.000
_cell.length_b   1.000
_cell.length_c   1.000
_cell.angle_alpha   90.00
_cell.angle_beta   90.00
_cell.angle_gamma   90.00
#
_symmetry.space_group_name_H-M   'P 1'
#
loop_
_entity.id
_entity.type
_entity.pdbx_description
1 polymer ?
#
loop_
_entity_poly.entity_id
_entity_poly.type
_entity_poly.pdbx_seq_one_letter_code
_entity_poly.pdbx_strand_id
1 'polypeptide(L)'
;MHAPLVLLCLCACISLSLCYTPDTFEVTVGEYSGTLQPDGLDRNALFGSSVSTSSQWMVVGAESDGEDGEVYIYQRVQSEWALHTTLHKDPVSDFSDFGAAVSVAEWVPDYYLPRPLGGWKACG
;
A
#
# COMPACT_ATOMS: atom_id res chain seq x y z
N MET A 1 42.81 -3.01 -59.99
CA MET A 1 42.51 -1.61 -60.38
C MET A 1 41.21 -1.22 -59.70
N HIS A 2 41.22 -0.02 -59.11
CA HIS A 2 40.37 0.55 -58.07
C HIS A 2 38.83 0.58 -58.29
N ALA A 3 38.09 0.45 -57.19
CA ALA A 3 36.71 0.94 -57.02
C ALA A 3 36.66 2.49 -56.96
N PRO A 4 35.51 3.16 -57.21
CA PRO A 4 34.58 3.60 -56.12
C PRO A 4 33.06 3.60 -56.55
N LEU A 5 32.00 3.42 -55.73
CA LEU A 5 31.45 4.03 -54.48
C LEU A 5 30.23 4.96 -54.78
N VAL A 6 29.20 4.89 -53.91
CA VAL A 6 28.00 5.76 -53.72
C VAL A 6 26.81 5.47 -54.67
N LEU A 7 25.64 4.93 -54.25
CA LEU A 7 24.56 5.50 -53.41
C LEU A 7 23.47 4.40 -53.22
N LEU A 8 23.34 3.69 -52.08
CA LEU A 8 22.46 3.93 -50.90
C LEU A 8 20.96 4.20 -51.18
N CYS A 9 20.10 3.67 -50.29
CA CYS A 9 18.62 3.80 -50.17
C CYS A 9 17.80 2.92 -51.15
N LEU A 10 17.05 1.86 -50.76
CA LEU A 10 15.88 1.94 -49.87
C LEU A 10 15.26 0.56 -49.45
N CYS A 11 15.89 -0.60 -49.68
CA CYS A 11 15.15 -1.89 -49.57
C CYS A 11 15.46 -2.79 -48.36
N ALA A 12 16.20 -2.32 -47.35
CA ALA A 12 16.45 -3.11 -46.13
C ALA A 12 15.57 -2.70 -44.92
N CYS A 13 14.65 -1.75 -45.07
CA CYS A 13 13.85 -1.23 -43.95
C CYS A 13 12.42 -1.78 -43.85
N ILE A 14 11.94 -2.59 -44.80
CA ILE A 14 10.54 -3.08 -44.76
C ILE A 14 10.35 -4.29 -43.83
N SER A 15 11.42 -4.99 -43.41
CA SER A 15 11.33 -6.06 -42.39
C SER A 15 11.84 -5.68 -41.00
N LEU A 16 12.31 -4.43 -40.79
CA LEU A 16 12.66 -3.93 -39.47
C LEU A 16 11.63 -2.92 -38.90
N SER A 17 10.43 -2.86 -39.50
CA SER A 17 9.37 -1.93 -39.09
C SER A 17 8.27 -2.58 -38.24
N LEU A 18 8.57 -3.68 -37.53
CA LEU A 18 7.55 -4.42 -36.75
C LEU A 18 8.00 -4.84 -35.35
N CYS A 19 9.05 -4.25 -34.77
CA CYS A 19 9.43 -4.57 -33.39
C CYS A 19 9.02 -3.52 -32.36
N TYR A 20 8.28 -2.47 -32.76
CA TYR A 20 7.69 -1.56 -31.78
C TYR A 20 6.30 -2.05 -31.42
N THR A 21 6.25 -3.07 -30.57
CA THR A 21 5.08 -3.24 -29.70
C THR A 21 5.18 -2.12 -28.67
N PRO A 22 4.35 -1.05 -28.73
CA PRO A 22 4.27 -0.16 -27.59
C PRO A 22 3.95 -1.05 -26.39
N ASP A 23 4.78 -0.97 -25.35
CA ASP A 23 4.59 -1.68 -24.09
C ASP A 23 3.16 -1.42 -23.65
N THR A 24 2.28 -2.40 -23.86
CA THR A 24 0.87 -2.29 -23.49
C THR A 24 0.87 -2.33 -21.98
N PHE A 25 0.77 -1.15 -21.38
CA PHE A 25 0.59 -1.03 -19.94
C PHE A 25 -0.75 -1.65 -19.59
N GLU A 26 -0.73 -2.90 -19.13
CA GLU A 26 -1.91 -3.57 -18.63
C GLU A 26 -2.33 -2.88 -17.33
N VAL A 27 -3.37 -2.05 -17.43
CA VAL A 27 -4.04 -1.49 -16.27
C VAL A 27 -4.71 -2.67 -15.55
N THR A 28 -4.07 -3.13 -14.47
CA THR A 28 -4.70 -4.07 -13.54
C THR A 28 -5.80 -3.31 -12.80
N VAL A 29 -7.04 -3.45 -13.26
CA VAL A 29 -8.20 -3.01 -12.49
C VAL A 29 -8.32 -3.95 -11.29
N GLY A 30 -8.19 -3.40 -10.08
CA GLY A 30 -8.47 -4.16 -8.87
C GLY A 30 -9.95 -4.51 -8.84
N GLU A 31 -10.29 -5.79 -8.75
CA GLU A 31 -11.64 -6.20 -8.39
C GLU A 31 -11.86 -5.93 -6.89
N TYR A 32 -13.01 -5.37 -6.53
CA TYR A 32 -13.40 -5.21 -5.13
C TYR A 32 -13.68 -6.61 -4.55
N SER A 33 -12.83 -7.08 -3.65
CA SER A 33 -12.86 -8.48 -3.17
C SER A 33 -13.85 -8.75 -2.03
N GLY A 34 -14.57 -7.74 -1.52
CA GLY A 34 -15.58 -7.92 -0.47
C GLY A 34 -15.67 -6.74 0.51
N THR A 35 -16.56 -6.90 1.50
CA THR A 35 -16.75 -5.96 2.62
C THR A 35 -16.24 -6.58 3.91
N LEU A 36 -15.54 -5.80 4.74
CA LEU A 36 -15.12 -6.22 6.07
C LEU A 36 -16.02 -5.56 7.10
N GLN A 37 -16.74 -6.37 7.84
CA GLN A 37 -17.60 -5.93 8.93
C GLN A 37 -17.42 -6.91 10.09
N PRO A 38 -16.89 -6.47 11.25
CA PRO A 38 -16.91 -7.28 12.45
C PRO A 38 -18.34 -7.41 12.97
N ASP A 39 -18.62 -8.54 13.62
CA ASP A 39 -19.91 -8.75 14.28
C ASP A 39 -20.01 -7.85 15.52
N GLY A 40 -21.20 -7.28 15.75
CA GLY A 40 -21.47 -6.52 16.97
C GLY A 40 -21.21 -5.01 16.91
N LEU A 41 -20.86 -4.46 15.73
CA LEU A 41 -20.70 -3.00 15.58
C LEU A 41 -21.97 -2.22 15.95
N ASP A 42 -21.77 -1.13 16.69
CA ASP A 42 -22.82 -0.15 16.93
C ASP A 42 -23.19 0.60 15.64
N ARG A 43 -24.44 1.08 15.58
CA ARG A 43 -24.92 1.85 14.41
C ARG A 43 -24.11 3.12 14.13
N ASN A 44 -23.49 3.66 15.18
CA ASN A 44 -22.68 4.86 15.13
C ASN A 44 -21.21 4.56 15.37
N ALA A 45 -20.76 3.31 15.22
CA ALA A 45 -19.39 2.89 15.53
C ALA A 45 -18.30 3.71 14.82
N LEU A 46 -18.66 4.41 13.73
CA LEU A 46 -17.73 5.07 12.82
C LEU A 46 -16.61 4.11 12.38
N PHE A 47 -16.97 2.84 12.16
CA PHE A 47 -16.04 1.83 11.66
C PHE A 47 -15.43 2.29 10.33
N GLY A 48 -14.10 2.33 10.26
CA GLY A 48 -13.38 2.88 9.12
C GLY A 48 -13.13 4.39 9.21
N SER A 49 -13.32 5.03 10.37
CA SER A 49 -12.91 6.43 10.58
C SER A 49 -11.43 6.62 10.34
N SER A 50 -10.63 5.62 10.70
CA SER A 50 -9.22 5.52 10.39
C SER A 50 -8.86 4.12 9.91
N VAL A 51 -8.02 4.03 8.86
CA VAL A 51 -7.56 2.74 8.32
C VAL A 51 -6.08 2.86 8.00
N SER A 52 -5.31 1.87 8.44
CA SER A 52 -3.90 1.73 8.07
C SER A 52 -3.62 0.28 7.71
N THR A 53 -2.89 0.07 6.62
CA THR A 53 -2.60 -1.27 6.10
C THR A 53 -1.10 -1.43 5.87
N SER A 54 -0.64 -2.66 6.05
CA SER A 54 0.71 -3.14 5.77
C SER A 54 0.60 -4.47 5.01
N SER A 55 1.73 -5.09 4.69
CA SER A 55 1.82 -6.32 3.88
C SER A 55 0.98 -7.48 4.46
N GLN A 56 0.95 -7.64 5.79
CA GLN A 56 0.22 -8.71 6.47
C GLN A 56 -0.86 -8.24 7.45
N TRP A 57 -0.88 -6.95 7.78
CA TRP A 57 -1.72 -6.41 8.86
C TRP A 57 -2.56 -5.26 8.35
N MET A 58 -3.79 -5.17 8.83
CA MET A 58 -4.65 -4.01 8.64
C MET A 58 -5.26 -3.65 9.98
N VAL A 59 -5.29 -2.36 10.26
CA VAL A 59 -5.85 -1.81 11.48
C VAL A 59 -6.95 -0.84 11.07
N VAL A 60 -8.13 -1.04 11.62
CA VAL A 60 -9.32 -0.22 11.37
C VAL A 60 -9.81 0.34 12.70
N GLY A 61 -9.89 1.67 12.79
CA GLY A 61 -10.47 2.36 13.92
C GLY A 61 -11.99 2.45 13.81
N ALA A 62 -12.64 2.36 14.97
CA ALA A 62 -14.07 2.57 15.16
C ALA A 62 -14.25 3.45 16.40
N GLU A 63 -13.98 4.75 16.24
CA GLU A 63 -13.86 5.71 17.35
C GLU A 63 -15.15 5.96 18.14
N SER A 64 -16.29 5.48 17.66
CA SER A 64 -17.60 5.66 18.31
C SER A 64 -18.31 4.32 18.52
N ASP A 65 -17.56 3.22 18.50
CA ASP A 65 -18.04 1.90 18.85
C ASP A 65 -18.08 1.76 20.37
N GLY A 66 -19.26 1.52 20.94
CA GLY A 66 -19.50 1.67 22.37
C GLY A 66 -19.37 3.12 22.86
N GLU A 67 -18.98 3.30 24.12
CA GLU A 67 -18.82 4.63 24.74
C GLU A 67 -17.42 5.23 24.54
N ASP A 68 -16.45 4.40 24.12
CA ASP A 68 -15.03 4.68 24.27
C ASP A 68 -14.19 4.48 22.99
N GLY A 69 -14.79 3.86 21.96
CA GLY A 69 -14.13 3.52 20.71
C GLY A 69 -13.34 2.21 20.77
N GLU A 70 -13.24 1.54 19.63
CA GLU A 70 -12.55 0.26 19.46
C GLU A 70 -11.60 0.28 18.26
N VAL A 71 -10.61 -0.62 18.27
CA VAL A 71 -9.69 -0.81 17.14
C VAL A 71 -9.67 -2.27 16.72
N TYR A 72 -10.00 -2.51 15.46
CA TYR A 72 -10.06 -3.83 14.86
C TYR A 72 -8.77 -4.13 14.10
N ILE A 73 -8.10 -5.22 14.47
CA ILE A 73 -6.88 -5.68 13.81
C ILE A 73 -7.20 -6.91 12.97
N TYR A 74 -6.93 -6.81 11.69
CA TYR A 74 -7.07 -7.87 10.71
C TYR A 74 -5.68 -8.38 10.29
N GLN A 75 -5.60 -9.69 10.12
CA GLN A 75 -4.45 -10.36 9.54
C GLN A 75 -4.82 -10.89 8.16
N ARG A 76 -3.91 -10.68 7.20
CA ARG A 76 -4.07 -11.24 5.86
C ARG A 76 -3.71 -12.73 5.88
N VAL A 77 -4.70 -13.57 5.62
CA VAL A 77 -4.54 -15.02 5.47
C VAL A 77 -4.79 -15.36 4.01
N GLN A 78 -3.72 -15.72 3.29
CA GLN A 78 -3.74 -15.89 1.83
C GLN A 78 -4.19 -14.61 1.10
N SER A 79 -5.40 -14.60 0.55
CA SER A 79 -5.99 -13.48 -0.18
C SER A 79 -7.12 -12.79 0.59
N GLU A 80 -7.43 -13.22 1.82
CA GLU A 80 -8.54 -12.72 2.62
C GLU A 80 -8.04 -12.03 3.90
N TRP A 81 -8.85 -11.10 4.42
CA TRP A 81 -8.62 -10.44 5.70
C TRP A 81 -9.46 -11.12 6.78
N ALA A 82 -8.80 -11.72 7.76
CA ALA A 82 -9.45 -12.32 8.91
C ALA A 82 -9.27 -11.43 10.14
N LEU A 83 -10.33 -11.23 10.92
CA LEU A 83 -10.24 -10.51 12.20
C LEU A 83 -9.32 -11.30 13.13
N HIS A 84 -8.22 -10.68 13.54
CA HIS A 84 -7.23 -11.28 14.43
C HIS A 84 -7.53 -10.96 15.89
N THR A 85 -7.78 -9.69 16.19
CA THR A 85 -8.16 -9.23 17.53
C THR A 85 -8.87 -7.89 17.47
N THR A 86 -9.64 -7.61 18.50
CA THR A 86 -10.14 -6.27 18.80
C THR A 86 -9.34 -5.71 19.97
N LEU A 87 -8.95 -4.45 19.89
CA LEU A 87 -8.38 -3.70 20.99
C LEU A 87 -9.46 -2.77 21.54
N HIS A 88 -9.58 -2.77 22.85
CA HIS A 88 -10.46 -1.88 23.58
C HIS A 88 -9.62 -0.84 24.31
N LYS A 89 -10.21 0.32 24.54
CA LYS A 89 -9.63 1.35 25.40
C LYS A 89 -9.34 0.78 26.79
N ASP A 90 -8.26 1.26 27.40
CA ASP A 90 -7.96 0.98 28.81
C ASP A 90 -9.07 1.56 29.72
N PRO A 91 -9.64 0.78 30.66
CA PRO A 91 -10.73 1.24 31.54
C PRO A 91 -10.37 2.42 32.45
N VAL A 92 -9.08 2.78 32.56
CA VAL A 92 -8.61 3.91 33.39
C VAL A 92 -8.39 5.18 32.57
N SER A 93 -8.57 5.15 31.25
CA SER A 93 -8.44 6.33 30.39
C SER A 93 -9.73 7.15 30.38
N ASP A 94 -9.61 8.48 30.45
CA ASP A 94 -10.77 9.39 30.42
C ASP A 94 -11.15 9.85 28.99
N PHE A 95 -10.40 9.44 27.96
CA PHE A 95 -10.60 9.89 26.58
C PHE A 95 -11.52 8.95 25.79
N SER A 96 -12.51 9.47 25.07
CA SER A 96 -13.57 8.70 24.39
C SER A 96 -13.29 8.33 22.93
N ASP A 97 -12.10 8.63 22.41
CA ASP A 97 -11.83 8.59 20.97
C ASP A 97 -10.79 7.51 20.62
N PHE A 98 -10.85 6.36 21.29
CA PHE A 98 -9.90 5.27 21.02
C PHE A 98 -10.13 4.74 19.59
N GLY A 99 -9.08 4.74 18.78
CA GLY A 99 -9.17 4.38 17.36
C GLY A 99 -9.45 5.53 16.40
N ALA A 100 -9.48 6.79 16.86
CA ALA A 100 -9.63 7.95 15.96
C ALA A 100 -8.46 8.13 14.97
N ALA A 101 -7.26 7.65 15.32
CA ALA A 101 -6.11 7.63 14.43
C ALA A 101 -5.29 6.35 14.62
N VAL A 102 -5.06 5.64 13.53
CA VAL A 102 -4.26 4.40 13.51
C VAL A 102 -3.17 4.49 12.46
N SER A 103 -2.00 3.94 12.77
CA SER A 103 -0.89 3.78 11.85
C SER A 103 -0.20 2.46 12.12
N VAL A 104 -0.02 1.65 11.08
CA VAL A 104 0.75 0.41 11.14
C VAL A 104 1.91 0.50 10.18
N ALA A 105 3.09 0.08 10.64
CA ALA A 105 4.29 0.01 9.83
C ALA A 105 4.93 -1.36 10.01
N GLU A 106 5.49 -1.88 8.93
CA GLU A 106 6.35 -3.05 8.99
C GLU A 106 7.73 -2.63 9.52
N TRP A 107 8.27 -3.42 10.45
CA TRP A 107 9.62 -3.20 10.91
C TRP A 107 10.60 -3.59 9.81
N VAL A 108 11.38 -2.62 9.34
CA VAL A 108 12.49 -2.86 8.41
C VAL A 108 13.80 -2.76 9.19
N PRO A 109 14.63 -3.81 9.23
CA PRO A 109 15.93 -3.75 9.90
C PRO A 109 16.86 -2.73 9.24
N ASP A 110 17.60 -1.97 10.07
CA ASP A 110 18.58 -0.96 9.63
C ASP A 110 19.68 -1.52 8.71
N TYR A 111 19.86 -2.85 8.68
CA TYR A 111 20.83 -3.52 7.80
C TYR A 111 20.49 -3.41 6.31
N TYR A 112 19.26 -3.06 5.93
CA TYR A 112 18.85 -2.84 4.54
C TYR A 112 18.88 -1.37 4.09
N LEU A 113 19.16 -0.43 4.99
CA LEU A 113 19.35 0.95 4.59
C LEU A 113 20.73 1.11 3.97
N PRO A 114 20.86 1.63 2.72
CA PRO A 114 22.14 2.12 2.27
C PRO A 114 22.59 3.14 3.31
N ARG A 115 23.76 2.92 3.94
CA ARG A 115 24.39 3.92 4.82
C ARG A 115 24.26 5.26 4.09
N PRO A 116 23.72 6.32 4.70
CA PRO A 116 23.67 7.61 4.05
C PRO A 116 25.11 7.99 3.69
N LEU A 117 25.45 7.84 2.40
CA LEU A 117 26.73 8.26 1.85
C LEU A 117 26.64 9.79 1.70
N GLY A 118 26.77 10.51 2.81
CA GLY A 118 26.98 11.95 2.80
C GLY A 118 25.97 12.78 3.60
N GLY A 119 26.47 13.32 4.72
CA GLY A 119 26.46 14.75 4.97
C GLY A 119 25.12 15.45 5.20
N TRP A 120 24.65 15.46 6.45
CA TRP A 120 24.01 16.66 6.95
C TRP A 120 25.12 17.70 7.18
N LYS A 121 25.39 18.54 6.18
CA LYS A 121 25.99 19.84 6.50
C LYS A 121 24.86 20.69 7.06
N ALA A 122 24.88 20.93 8.36
CA ALA A 122 24.12 22.02 8.95
C ALA A 122 24.56 23.31 8.25
N CYS A 123 23.64 23.98 7.56
CA CYS A 123 23.86 25.36 7.15
C CYS A 123 23.83 26.20 8.43
N GLY A 124 25.00 26.74 8.81
CA GLY A 124 25.12 27.81 9.80
C GLY A 124 25.05 29.18 9.15
#